data_AF-A0A2W5ZQ92-F1
#
_entry.id   AF-A0A2W5ZQ92-F1
#
_cell.length_a   1.000
_cell.length_b   1.000
_cell.length_c   1.000
_cell.angle_alpha   90.00
_cell.angle_beta   90.00
_cell.angle_gamma   90.00
#
_symmetry.space_group_name_H-M   'P 1'
#
loop_
_entity.id
_entity.type
_entity.pdbx_description
1 polymer ?
#
loop_
_entity_poly.entity_id
_entity_poly.type
_entity_poly.pdbx_seq_one_letter_code
_entity_poly.pdbx_strand_id
1 'polypeptide(L)'
;MPRGFEPVPTPFGTAWRFADVLPTGRVTGLVPPVAHGYLDTETTGLSGGTGTQVFAAAVCRPVRAGLELVQLFLPEPSAEAAFLSLLQEELGVSPGLATYNGSRFDLPLLRTRWVMARMPGELEHPCHLDLLTLTRALLRQRLESCTLRVVEERLLGFEREGDLPGALVPDAYLGYLRSGWAPNLEMALEHNRQDVLSLFHLHARLLLRLAGEEPRMEGADWLALGRHLLRAGRRADGWRALRRAAEVADGPASALAGVLLARGLQRRRQPAAAERLLAALQHRLPGETSLAVARARLLEWSLRRPAAAHEVVSAALLAVPSGSPHLADLERRRVRLELRLARSSRRPRRPAQRELFPGW
;
A
#
# COMPACT_ATOMS: atom_id res chain seq x y z
N MET A 1 -12.78 16.38 33.66
CA MET A 1 -12.88 15.10 32.93
C MET A 1 -13.80 15.25 31.75
N PRO A 2 -13.42 14.73 30.58
CA PRO A 2 -14.32 14.59 29.44
C PRO A 2 -15.55 13.75 29.79
N ARG A 3 -16.67 13.97 29.10
CA ARG A 3 -17.93 13.32 29.42
C ARG A 3 -17.86 11.81 29.14
N GLY A 4 -18.38 11.00 30.07
CA GLY A 4 -18.48 9.53 29.90
C GLY A 4 -17.24 8.73 30.28
N PHE A 5 -16.11 9.40 30.59
CA PHE A 5 -14.93 8.71 31.12
C PHE A 5 -15.14 8.33 32.59
N GLU A 6 -14.92 7.07 32.91
CA GLU A 6 -15.06 6.50 34.24
C GLU A 6 -13.68 6.14 34.81
N PRO A 7 -13.49 6.27 36.15
CA PRO A 7 -12.24 5.89 36.79
C PRO A 7 -12.09 4.37 36.86
N VAL A 8 -10.91 3.87 36.50
CA VAL A 8 -10.55 2.45 36.56
C VAL A 8 -9.32 2.31 37.47
N PRO A 9 -9.41 1.52 38.56
CA PRO A 9 -8.25 1.28 39.41
C PRO A 9 -7.23 0.39 38.71
N THR A 10 -5.96 0.78 38.79
CA THR A 10 -4.80 0.03 38.31
C THR A 10 -3.78 -0.13 39.44
N PRO A 11 -2.78 -1.01 39.31
CA PRO A 11 -1.67 -1.09 40.28
C PRO A 11 -0.87 0.22 40.43
N PHE A 12 -1.01 1.16 39.49
CA PHE A 12 -0.25 2.42 39.43
C PHE A 12 -1.11 3.66 39.72
N GLY A 13 -2.34 3.47 40.23
CA GLY A 13 -3.30 4.54 40.52
C GLY A 13 -4.55 4.45 39.64
N THR A 14 -5.23 5.57 39.46
CA THR A 14 -6.50 5.64 38.71
C THR A 14 -6.26 6.03 37.26
N ALA A 15 -6.68 5.17 36.33
CA ALA A 15 -6.80 5.47 34.90
C ALA A 15 -8.23 5.93 34.57
N TRP A 16 -8.43 6.54 33.40
CA TRP A 16 -9.74 7.03 32.95
C TRP A 16 -10.09 6.41 31.60
N ARG A 17 -11.25 5.76 31.56
CA ARG A 17 -11.69 4.94 30.43
C ARG A 17 -13.10 5.32 30.02
N PHE A 18 -13.30 5.55 28.73
CA PHE A 18 -14.59 5.52 28.08
C PHE A 18 -14.71 4.22 27.30
N ALA A 19 -15.87 3.58 27.32
CA ALA A 19 -16.13 2.42 26.48
C ALA A 19 -17.57 2.41 25.99
N ASP A 20 -17.75 1.99 24.74
CA ASP A 20 -19.05 1.85 24.10
C ASP A 20 -19.03 0.68 23.10
N VAL A 21 -20.21 0.13 22.80
CA VAL A 21 -20.38 -0.88 21.75
C VAL A 21 -21.21 -0.26 20.64
N LEU A 22 -20.51 0.10 19.57
CA LEU A 22 -21.10 0.72 18.40
C LEU A 22 -21.65 -0.36 17.47
N PRO A 23 -22.79 -0.11 16.80
CA PRO A 23 -23.22 -0.98 15.71
C PRO A 23 -22.16 -0.96 14.60
N THR A 24 -21.77 -2.12 14.10
CA THR A 24 -20.77 -2.25 13.02
C THR A 24 -21.22 -1.59 11.70
N GLY A 25 -22.52 -1.28 11.59
CA GLY A 25 -23.14 -0.81 10.35
C GLY A 25 -23.06 -1.87 9.25
N ARG A 26 -23.05 -1.43 7.98
CA ARG A 26 -22.72 -2.31 6.85
C ARG A 26 -21.22 -2.29 6.61
N VAL A 27 -20.52 -3.36 7.00
CA VAL A 27 -19.11 -3.56 6.61
C VAL A 27 -19.06 -3.85 5.11
N THR A 28 -18.47 -2.95 4.34
CA THR A 28 -18.30 -3.10 2.88
C THR A 28 -17.05 -3.93 2.52
N GLY A 29 -16.64 -4.87 3.37
CA GLY A 29 -15.34 -5.56 3.30
C GLY A 29 -15.33 -6.97 3.90
N LEU A 30 -14.16 -7.62 3.86
CA LEU A 30 -13.95 -8.92 4.50
C LEU A 30 -13.54 -8.75 5.96
N VAL A 31 -14.01 -9.65 6.82
CA VAL A 31 -13.55 -9.71 8.21
C VAL A 31 -12.15 -10.37 8.24
N PRO A 32 -11.17 -9.79 8.94
CA PRO A 32 -9.87 -10.42 9.10
C PRO A 32 -9.99 -11.81 9.73
N PRO A 33 -9.19 -12.81 9.30
CA PRO A 33 -9.25 -14.16 9.86
C PRO A 33 -8.81 -14.23 11.32
N VAL A 34 -8.02 -13.25 11.76
CA VAL A 34 -7.59 -13.05 13.16
C VAL A 34 -8.20 -11.75 13.63
N ALA A 35 -8.83 -11.73 14.82
CA ALA A 35 -9.35 -10.49 15.38
C ALA A 35 -8.21 -9.52 15.70
N HIS A 36 -8.35 -8.26 15.30
CA HIS A 36 -7.38 -7.20 15.59
C HIS A 36 -8.03 -6.14 16.49
N GLY A 37 -7.24 -5.65 17.45
CA GLY A 37 -7.46 -4.32 18.03
C GLY A 37 -6.87 -3.28 17.09
N TYR A 38 -7.58 -2.17 16.88
CA TYR A 38 -7.15 -1.05 16.06
C TYR A 38 -6.79 0.12 16.97
N LEU A 39 -5.52 0.50 16.99
CA LEU A 39 -4.98 1.53 17.88
C LEU A 39 -4.66 2.81 17.10
N ASP A 40 -5.02 3.93 17.71
CA ASP A 40 -4.58 5.28 17.35
C ASP A 40 -4.32 6.10 18.63
N THR A 41 -3.36 7.02 18.60
CA THR A 41 -3.00 7.86 19.76
C THR A 41 -2.97 9.35 19.44
N GLU A 42 -3.41 10.15 20.40
CA GLU A 42 -3.26 11.61 20.35
C GLU A 42 -2.15 12.08 21.28
N THR A 43 -1.33 12.99 20.78
CA THR A 43 -0.05 13.34 21.39
C THR A 43 0.14 14.83 21.55
N THR A 44 0.97 15.23 22.51
CA THR A 44 1.28 16.65 22.77
C THR A 44 2.31 17.24 21.80
N GLY A 45 2.72 16.51 20.77
CA GLY A 45 3.66 17.01 19.78
C GLY A 45 3.92 16.04 18.63
N LEU A 46 4.22 16.60 17.45
CA LEU A 46 4.30 15.86 16.19
C LEU A 46 5.65 15.14 15.95
N SER A 47 6.65 15.40 16.79
CA SER A 47 8.05 15.01 16.55
C SER A 47 8.60 13.94 17.50
N GLY A 48 7.76 13.34 18.35
CA GLY A 48 8.12 12.16 19.16
C GLY A 48 9.29 12.35 20.12
N GLY A 49 9.61 13.60 20.50
CA GLY A 49 10.68 13.89 21.46
C GLY A 49 10.33 13.40 22.88
N THR A 50 11.31 13.39 23.79
CA THR A 50 11.13 12.92 25.18
C THR A 50 10.07 13.70 25.97
N GLY A 51 9.73 14.92 25.55
CA GLY A 51 8.66 15.73 26.13
C GLY A 51 7.25 15.44 25.58
N THR A 52 7.12 14.66 24.50
CA THR A 52 5.83 14.28 23.95
C THR A 52 5.15 13.26 24.86
N GLN A 53 3.91 13.52 25.24
CA GLN A 53 3.04 12.60 25.98
C GLN A 53 1.93 12.11 25.06
N VAL A 54 1.49 10.87 25.29
CA VAL A 54 0.23 10.35 24.74
C VAL A 54 -0.85 10.75 25.73
N PHE A 55 -1.76 11.63 25.33
CA PHE A 55 -2.82 12.10 26.22
C PHE A 55 -4.16 11.42 25.97
N ALA A 56 -4.34 10.81 24.78
CA ALA A 56 -5.46 9.93 24.51
C ALA A 56 -5.01 8.74 23.66
N ALA A 57 -5.64 7.60 23.87
CA ALA A 57 -5.49 6.43 23.03
C ALA A 57 -6.85 5.78 22.83
N ALA A 58 -7.16 5.39 21.60
CA ALA A 58 -8.35 4.63 21.27
C ALA A 58 -7.96 3.23 20.84
N VAL A 59 -8.76 2.24 21.25
CA VAL A 59 -8.72 0.89 20.72
C VAL A 59 -10.11 0.51 20.26
N CYS A 60 -10.26 0.18 18.99
CA CYS A 60 -11.48 -0.41 18.45
C CYS A 60 -11.27 -1.90 18.17
N ARG A 61 -12.25 -2.75 18.45
CA ARG A 61 -12.18 -4.18 18.14
C ARG A 61 -13.56 -4.78 17.85
N PRO A 62 -13.66 -5.76 16.93
CA PRO A 62 -14.91 -6.45 16.68
C PRO A 62 -15.29 -7.36 17.86
N VAL A 63 -16.55 -7.25 18.29
CA VAL A 63 -17.16 -8.11 19.31
C VAL A 63 -18.48 -8.68 18.77
N ARG A 64 -19.06 -9.67 19.46
CA ARG A 64 -20.31 -10.31 18.99
C ARG A 64 -21.45 -9.31 18.74
N ALA A 65 -21.55 -8.27 19.58
CA ALA A 65 -22.63 -7.29 19.53
C ALA A 65 -22.35 -6.09 18.60
N GLY A 66 -21.15 -5.96 18.03
CA GLY A 66 -20.78 -4.79 17.26
C GLY A 66 -19.28 -4.53 17.21
N LEU A 67 -18.92 -3.25 17.32
CA LEU A 67 -17.54 -2.79 17.51
C LEU A 67 -17.42 -2.22 18.91
N GLU A 68 -16.60 -2.85 19.74
CA GLU A 68 -16.22 -2.27 21.02
C GLU A 68 -15.19 -1.18 20.75
N LEU A 69 -15.49 0.02 21.22
CA LEU A 69 -14.60 1.16 21.25
C LEU A 69 -14.20 1.39 22.71
N VAL A 70 -12.91 1.49 22.96
CA VAL A 70 -12.36 1.93 24.23
C VAL A 70 -11.50 3.16 23.97
N GLN A 71 -11.68 4.21 24.76
CA GLN A 71 -10.80 5.37 24.78
C GLN A 71 -10.22 5.55 26.18
N LEU A 72 -8.93 5.85 26.24
CA LEU A 72 -8.21 6.20 27.44
C LEU A 72 -7.84 7.67 27.37
N PHE A 73 -7.93 8.36 28.49
CA PHE A 73 -7.57 9.77 28.60
C PHE A 73 -6.60 9.98 29.76
N LEU A 74 -5.53 10.74 29.53
CA LEU A 74 -4.57 11.14 30.54
C LEU A 74 -5.01 12.49 31.11
N PRO A 75 -5.52 12.56 32.35
CA PRO A 75 -6.02 13.83 32.87
C PRO A 75 -4.93 14.75 33.43
N GLU A 76 -3.80 14.17 33.82
CA GLU A 76 -2.65 14.88 34.34
C GLU A 76 -1.40 14.01 34.15
N PRO A 77 -0.20 14.61 34.00
CA PRO A 77 1.03 13.86 33.78
C PRO A 77 1.35 12.79 34.84
N SER A 78 0.95 13.01 36.10
CA SER A 78 1.15 12.06 37.20
C SER A 78 0.39 10.75 37.03
N ALA A 79 -0.70 10.74 36.26
CA ALA A 79 -1.53 9.56 36.02
C ALA A 79 -1.01 8.68 34.86
N GLU A 80 0.14 9.01 34.27
CA GLU A 80 0.63 8.32 33.07
C GLU A 80 0.90 6.83 33.29
N ALA A 81 1.45 6.44 34.45
CA ALA A 81 1.70 5.03 34.74
C ALA A 81 0.39 4.21 34.79
N ALA A 82 -0.67 4.77 35.37
CA ALA A 82 -2.00 4.15 35.39
C ALA A 82 -2.60 4.07 33.98
N PHE A 83 -2.50 5.14 33.19
CA PHE A 83 -2.92 5.17 31.79
C PHE A 83 -2.23 4.08 30.96
N LEU A 84 -0.90 3.97 31.05
CA LEU A 84 -0.12 2.99 30.29
C LEU A 84 -0.41 1.56 30.73
N SER A 85 -0.59 1.31 32.04
CA SER A 85 -0.99 0.01 32.57
C SER A 85 -2.29 -0.47 31.94
N LEU A 86 -3.32 0.39 31.95
CA LEU A 86 -4.62 0.06 31.37
C LEU A 86 -4.56 -0.08 29.84
N LEU A 87 -3.75 0.75 29.16
CA LEU A 87 -3.54 0.60 27.73
C LEU A 87 -2.92 -0.76 27.39
N GLN A 88 -1.92 -1.24 28.14
CA GLN A 88 -1.34 -2.57 27.91
C GLN A 88 -2.38 -3.69 28.04
N GLU A 89 -3.27 -3.60 29.04
CA GLU A 89 -4.38 -4.55 29.20
C GLU A 89 -5.29 -4.52 27.96
N GLU A 90 -5.68 -3.34 27.49
CA GLU A 90 -6.55 -3.17 26.32
C GLU A 90 -5.88 -3.63 25.00
N LEU A 91 -4.55 -3.51 24.86
CA LEU A 91 -3.80 -4.06 23.73
C LEU A 91 -3.75 -5.60 23.75
N GLY A 92 -3.76 -6.20 24.93
CA GLY A 92 -3.71 -7.65 25.13
C GLY A 92 -5.04 -8.39 24.88
N VAL A 93 -6.17 -7.68 24.78
CA VAL A 93 -7.49 -8.29 24.57
C VAL A 93 -7.61 -9.00 23.21
N SER A 94 -6.97 -8.46 22.18
CA SER A 94 -7.04 -9.01 20.81
C SER A 94 -5.76 -9.76 20.44
N PRO A 95 -5.85 -10.85 19.65
CA PRO A 95 -4.68 -11.63 19.24
C PRO A 95 -3.82 -10.94 18.16
N GLY A 96 -4.29 -9.84 17.58
CA GLY A 96 -3.55 -8.99 16.64
C GLY A 96 -3.75 -7.51 16.96
N LEU A 97 -2.79 -6.68 16.55
CA LEU A 97 -2.85 -5.23 16.65
C LEU A 97 -2.68 -4.61 15.27
N ALA A 98 -3.52 -3.65 14.92
CA ALA A 98 -3.38 -2.88 13.69
C ALA A 98 -3.34 -1.37 13.99
N THR A 99 -2.45 -0.65 13.31
CA THR A 99 -2.34 0.81 13.39
C THR A 99 -2.19 1.40 11.99
N TYR A 100 -2.24 2.73 11.88
CA TYR A 100 -1.89 3.45 10.65
C TYR A 100 -0.63 4.28 10.85
N ASN A 101 0.50 3.87 10.28
CA ASN A 101 1.82 4.47 10.53
C ASN A 101 2.37 4.29 11.97
N GLY A 102 1.65 3.59 12.85
CA GLY A 102 2.08 3.39 14.24
C GLY A 102 3.35 2.56 14.45
N SER A 103 3.84 1.84 13.42
CA SER A 103 5.19 1.23 13.50
C SER A 103 6.30 2.27 13.63
N ARG A 104 6.06 3.51 13.15
CA ARG A 104 7.03 4.62 13.16
C ARG A 104 6.69 5.73 14.14
N PHE A 105 5.48 5.73 14.70
CA PHE A 105 4.99 6.82 15.54
C PHE A 105 4.46 6.30 16.89
N ASP A 106 3.25 5.74 16.91
CA ASP A 106 2.54 5.34 18.14
C ASP A 106 3.33 4.35 18.99
N LEU A 107 3.75 3.22 18.41
CA LEU A 107 4.42 2.15 19.17
C LEU A 107 5.80 2.58 19.70
N PRO A 108 6.68 3.22 18.90
CA PRO A 108 7.93 3.79 19.44
C PRO A 108 7.71 4.80 20.56
N LEU A 109 6.70 5.68 20.44
CA LEU A 109 6.37 6.66 21.47
C LEU A 109 5.90 5.97 22.75
N LEU A 110 4.94 5.04 22.65
CA LEU A 110 4.43 4.28 23.79
C LEU A 110 5.53 3.50 24.51
N ARG A 111 6.46 2.86 23.79
CA ARG A 111 7.64 2.21 24.39
C ARG A 111 8.53 3.20 25.14
N THR A 112 8.74 4.39 24.57
CA THR A 112 9.51 5.44 25.24
C THR A 112 8.81 5.89 26.53
N ARG A 113 7.49 6.13 26.47
CA ARG A 113 6.68 6.50 27.65
C ARG A 113 6.68 5.41 28.72
N TRP A 114 6.58 4.13 28.32
CA TRP A 114 6.67 2.97 29.20
C TRP A 114 7.95 2.99 30.04
N VAL A 115 9.10 3.19 29.38
CA VAL A 115 10.40 3.31 30.05
C VAL A 115 10.47 4.54 30.94
N MET A 116 10.00 5.70 30.46
CA MET A 116 10.04 6.95 31.22
C MET A 116 9.16 6.91 32.48
N ALA A 117 8.00 6.26 32.41
CA ALA A 117 7.11 6.00 33.55
C ALA A 117 7.61 4.87 34.47
N ARG A 118 8.77 4.26 34.15
CA ARG A 118 9.39 3.16 34.91
C ARG A 118 8.49 1.96 35.08
N MET A 119 7.71 1.66 34.05
CA MET A 119 6.83 0.49 34.04
C MET A 119 7.67 -0.80 34.06
N PRO A 120 7.20 -1.86 34.72
CA PRO A 120 7.92 -3.13 34.76
C PRO A 120 7.95 -3.80 33.38
N GLY A 121 9.07 -4.42 33.04
CA GLY A 121 9.23 -5.15 31.78
C GLY A 121 9.19 -4.27 30.53
N GLU A 122 8.88 -4.88 29.39
CA GLU A 122 8.68 -4.18 28.12
C GLU A 122 7.17 -3.99 27.85
N LEU A 123 6.83 -2.96 27.05
CA LEU A 123 5.46 -2.80 26.55
C LEU A 123 5.12 -3.97 25.62
N GLU A 124 4.21 -4.82 26.06
CA GLU A 124 3.77 -5.98 25.30
C GLU A 124 2.59 -5.63 24.38
N HIS A 125 2.63 -6.15 23.16
CA HIS A 125 1.50 -6.09 22.23
C HIS A 125 1.54 -7.34 21.32
N PRO A 126 0.38 -7.79 20.81
CA PRO A 126 0.33 -8.91 19.88
C PRO A 126 1.03 -8.61 18.54
N CYS A 127 1.00 -9.57 17.61
CA CYS A 127 1.54 -9.37 16.27
C CYS A 127 0.93 -8.12 15.62
N HIS A 128 1.80 -7.25 15.10
CA HIS A 128 1.41 -5.92 14.64
C HIS A 128 1.34 -5.84 13.11
N LEU A 129 0.25 -5.26 12.62
CA LEU A 129 0.02 -4.91 11.22
C LEU A 129 -0.05 -3.39 11.06
N ASP A 130 0.92 -2.80 10.34
CA ASP A 130 0.83 -1.40 9.92
C ASP A 130 0.06 -1.27 8.59
N LEU A 131 -1.17 -0.77 8.67
CA LEU A 131 -2.08 -0.63 7.53
C LEU A 131 -1.56 0.37 6.49
N LEU A 132 -0.70 1.33 6.85
CA LEU A 132 -0.14 2.28 5.88
C LEU A 132 0.77 1.58 4.88
N THR A 133 1.51 0.55 5.32
CA THR A 133 2.39 -0.22 4.44
C THR A 133 1.58 -0.96 3.38
N LEU A 134 0.47 -1.57 3.80
CA LEU A 134 -0.43 -2.30 2.90
C LEU A 134 -1.20 -1.34 1.98
N THR A 135 -1.69 -0.23 2.51
CA THR A 135 -2.32 0.87 1.76
C THR A 135 -1.39 1.38 0.67
N ARG A 136 -0.14 1.72 0.99
CA ARG A 136 0.84 2.17 -0.03
C ARG A 136 1.13 1.09 -1.07
N ALA A 137 1.19 -0.18 -0.67
CA ALA A 137 1.46 -1.27 -1.60
C ALA A 137 0.34 -1.46 -2.63
N LEU A 138 -0.93 -1.22 -2.25
CA LEU A 138 -2.10 -1.52 -3.06
C LEU A 138 -2.75 -0.29 -3.70
N LEU A 139 -2.67 0.89 -3.08
CA LEU A 139 -3.45 2.08 -3.44
C LEU A 139 -2.62 3.28 -3.88
N ARG A 140 -1.28 3.25 -3.78
CA ARG A 140 -0.43 4.42 -4.08
C ARG A 140 -0.58 4.98 -5.50
N GLN A 141 -1.01 4.15 -6.45
CA GLN A 141 -1.26 4.57 -7.83
C GLN A 141 -2.67 5.16 -8.04
N ARG A 142 -3.61 4.90 -7.12
CA ARG A 142 -4.97 5.45 -7.17
C ARG A 142 -5.13 6.75 -6.38
N LEU A 143 -4.37 6.89 -5.31
CA LEU A 143 -4.51 8.02 -4.37
C LEU A 143 -3.40 9.05 -4.56
N GLU A 144 -3.76 10.32 -4.50
CA GLU A 144 -2.82 11.45 -4.47
C GLU A 144 -1.80 11.30 -3.33
N SER A 145 -2.31 10.91 -2.15
CA SER A 145 -1.53 10.58 -0.96
C SER A 145 -2.15 9.38 -0.22
N CYS A 146 -1.37 8.74 0.64
CA CYS A 146 -1.88 7.67 1.51
C CYS A 146 -1.97 8.18 2.96
N THR A 147 -2.51 9.38 3.17
CA THR A 147 -2.92 9.79 4.53
C THR A 147 -4.25 9.12 4.88
N LEU A 148 -4.54 8.93 6.16
CA LEU A 148 -5.80 8.31 6.59
C LEU A 148 -7.01 9.10 6.08
N ARG A 149 -6.95 10.44 6.18
CA ARG A 149 -7.95 11.36 5.63
C ARG A 149 -8.27 11.14 4.15
N VAL A 150 -7.26 11.00 3.29
CA VAL A 150 -7.49 10.74 1.85
C VAL A 150 -8.09 9.34 1.64
N VAL A 151 -7.68 8.37 2.46
CA VAL A 151 -8.25 7.02 2.39
C VAL A 151 -9.72 7.02 2.82
N GLU A 152 -10.08 7.74 3.86
CA GLU A 152 -11.47 7.90 4.31
C GLU A 152 -12.34 8.49 3.22
N GLU A 153 -11.93 9.62 2.64
CA GLU A 153 -12.68 10.31 1.60
C GLU A 153 -12.80 9.44 0.33
N ARG A 154 -11.67 8.93 -0.18
CA ARG A 154 -11.62 8.28 -1.50
C ARG A 154 -12.04 6.82 -1.50
N LEU A 155 -11.85 6.10 -0.38
CA LEU A 155 -12.11 4.66 -0.31
C LEU A 155 -13.32 4.34 0.57
N LEU A 156 -13.45 4.98 1.72
CA LEU A 156 -14.52 4.68 2.68
C LEU A 156 -15.77 5.54 2.45
N GLY A 157 -15.64 6.68 1.77
CA GLY A 157 -16.74 7.62 1.52
C GLY A 157 -17.11 8.41 2.77
N PHE A 158 -16.18 8.56 3.71
CA PHE A 158 -16.37 9.38 4.91
C PHE A 158 -15.85 10.80 4.65
N GLU A 159 -16.73 11.79 4.79
CA GLU A 159 -16.35 13.20 4.81
C GLU A 159 -16.35 13.67 6.27
N ARG A 160 -15.20 14.16 6.75
CA ARG A 160 -15.08 14.69 8.12
C ARG A 160 -15.68 16.10 8.18
N GLU A 161 -16.80 16.26 8.89
CA GLU A 161 -17.33 17.58 9.25
C GLU A 161 -16.66 18.08 10.54
N GLY A 162 -16.13 19.32 10.55
CA GLY A 162 -15.59 19.94 11.76
C GLY A 162 -14.21 19.48 12.22
N ASP A 163 -13.40 18.90 11.32
CA ASP A 163 -12.06 18.35 11.61
C ASP A 163 -11.12 19.43 12.20
N LEU A 164 -10.78 19.32 13.48
CA LEU A 164 -9.67 20.05 14.11
C LEU A 164 -8.35 19.77 13.35
N PRO A 165 -7.67 20.79 12.80
CA PRO A 165 -6.34 20.61 12.24
C PRO A 165 -5.41 19.90 13.23
N GLY A 166 -4.74 18.83 12.82
CA GLY A 166 -3.89 18.02 13.72
C GLY A 166 -2.81 18.82 14.47
N ALA A 167 -2.41 19.98 13.94
CA ALA A 167 -1.50 20.90 14.63
C ALA A 167 -2.08 21.54 15.90
N LEU A 168 -3.42 21.60 16.05
CA LEU A 168 -4.13 22.19 17.19
C LEU A 168 -4.54 21.15 18.24
N VAL A 169 -4.37 19.86 17.95
CA VAL A 169 -4.65 18.77 18.89
C VAL A 169 -3.81 18.90 20.18
N PRO A 170 -2.48 19.18 20.11
CA PRO A 170 -1.69 19.44 21.32
C PRO A 170 -2.22 20.60 22.17
N ASP A 171 -2.63 21.69 21.52
CA ASP A 171 -3.12 22.89 22.20
C ASP A 171 -4.42 22.63 22.96
N ALA A 172 -5.27 21.72 22.46
CA ALA A 172 -6.48 21.30 23.14
C ALA A 172 -6.16 20.68 24.51
N TYR A 173 -5.20 19.76 24.56
CA TYR A 173 -4.78 19.11 25.81
C TYR A 173 -4.05 20.08 26.75
N LEU A 174 -3.15 20.91 26.22
CA LEU A 174 -2.46 21.92 27.04
C LEU A 174 -3.43 22.96 27.62
N GLY A 175 -4.47 23.32 26.87
CA GLY A 175 -5.59 24.12 27.38
C GLY A 175 -6.30 23.43 28.54
N TYR A 176 -6.64 22.15 28.36
CA TYR A 176 -7.28 21.35 29.40
C TYR A 176 -6.45 21.29 30.69
N LEU A 177 -5.13 21.07 30.61
CA LEU A 177 -4.26 21.04 31.78
C LEU A 177 -4.23 22.38 32.55
N ARG A 178 -4.44 23.51 31.88
CA ARG A 178 -4.46 24.84 32.52
C ARG A 178 -5.79 25.19 33.18
N SER A 179 -6.91 24.86 32.53
CA SER A 179 -8.24 25.32 32.94
C SER A 179 -9.20 24.22 33.37
N GLY A 180 -8.79 22.95 33.31
CA GLY A 180 -9.67 21.78 33.53
C GLY A 180 -10.70 21.56 32.41
N TRP A 181 -10.68 22.40 31.37
CA TRP A 181 -11.57 22.39 30.22
C TRP A 181 -10.86 23.02 29.01
N ALA A 182 -11.14 22.53 27.81
CA ALA A 182 -10.75 23.16 26.55
C ALA A 182 -11.80 22.90 25.47
N PRO A 183 -12.14 23.90 24.63
CA PRO A 183 -13.21 23.77 23.63
C PRO A 183 -12.90 22.70 22.58
N ASN A 184 -11.62 22.48 22.29
CA ASN A 184 -11.18 21.58 21.23
C ASN A 184 -10.86 20.17 21.73
N LEU A 185 -10.95 19.89 23.03
CA LEU A 185 -10.60 18.58 23.57
C LEU A 185 -11.57 17.49 23.12
N GLU A 186 -12.87 17.77 23.18
CA GLU A 186 -13.90 16.82 22.74
C GLU A 186 -13.76 16.51 21.24
N MET A 187 -13.37 17.50 20.42
CA MET A 187 -13.08 17.26 19.00
C MET A 187 -11.85 16.37 18.79
N ALA A 188 -10.78 16.55 19.57
CA ALA A 188 -9.61 15.67 19.51
C ALA A 188 -9.95 14.22 19.92
N LEU A 189 -10.77 14.03 20.95
CA LEU A 189 -11.22 12.69 21.35
C LEU A 189 -12.14 12.06 20.30
N GLU A 190 -13.00 12.85 19.67
CA GLU A 190 -13.85 12.39 18.58
C GLU A 190 -13.04 12.00 17.33
N HIS A 191 -11.95 12.71 17.03
CA HIS A 191 -11.03 12.31 15.96
C HIS A 191 -10.36 10.98 16.22
N ASN A 192 -9.75 10.82 17.40
CA ASN A 192 -9.13 9.57 17.80
C ASN A 192 -10.10 8.38 17.73
N ARG A 193 -11.38 8.62 18.08
CA ARG A 193 -12.47 7.66 17.90
C ARG A 193 -12.71 7.32 16.42
N GLN A 194 -12.83 8.32 15.56
CA GLN A 194 -13.08 8.13 14.13
C GLN A 194 -11.92 7.38 13.46
N ASP A 195 -10.67 7.71 13.82
CA ASP A 195 -9.47 7.12 13.25
C ASP A 195 -9.46 5.60 13.44
N VAL A 196 -9.70 5.10 14.66
CA VAL A 196 -9.73 3.64 14.91
C VAL A 196 -10.87 2.91 14.22
N LEU A 197 -12.02 3.57 14.03
CA LEU A 197 -13.14 3.03 13.25
C LEU A 197 -12.78 2.96 11.77
N SER A 198 -12.15 4.00 11.24
CA SER A 198 -11.62 4.03 9.88
C SER A 198 -10.59 2.93 9.65
N LEU A 199 -9.75 2.61 10.64
CA LEU A 199 -8.78 1.51 10.52
C LEU A 199 -9.46 0.15 10.35
N PHE A 200 -10.52 -0.11 11.12
CA PHE A 200 -11.31 -1.34 10.99
C PHE A 200 -11.89 -1.49 9.58
N HIS A 201 -12.56 -0.44 9.08
CA HIS A 201 -13.17 -0.47 7.75
C HIS A 201 -12.12 -0.53 6.63
N LEU A 202 -11.02 0.20 6.77
CA LEU A 202 -9.90 0.15 5.84
C LEU A 202 -9.32 -1.25 5.74
N HIS A 203 -9.04 -1.90 6.87
CA HIS A 203 -8.49 -3.25 6.87
C HIS A 203 -9.42 -4.21 6.12
N ALA A 204 -10.74 -4.13 6.35
CA ALA A 204 -11.71 -4.95 5.66
C ALA A 204 -11.70 -4.77 4.13
N ARG A 205 -11.53 -3.52 3.65
CA ARG A 205 -11.40 -3.20 2.22
C ARG A 205 -10.06 -3.64 1.63
N LEU A 206 -8.97 -3.51 2.39
CA LEU A 206 -7.66 -4.00 1.95
C LEU A 206 -7.65 -5.53 1.79
N LEU A 207 -8.39 -6.25 2.63
CA LEU A 207 -8.57 -7.71 2.50
C LEU A 207 -9.32 -8.10 1.22
N LEU A 208 -10.41 -7.40 0.87
CA LEU A 208 -11.07 -7.59 -0.44
C LEU A 208 -10.09 -7.38 -1.60
N ARG A 209 -9.28 -6.32 -1.54
CA ARG A 209 -8.27 -6.03 -2.56
C ARG A 209 -7.21 -7.11 -2.63
N LEU A 210 -6.77 -7.65 -1.49
CA LEU A 210 -5.81 -8.77 -1.44
C LEU A 210 -6.40 -10.07 -2.02
N ALA A 211 -7.69 -10.30 -1.83
CA ALA A 211 -8.42 -11.41 -2.44
C ALA A 211 -8.67 -11.20 -3.95
N GLY A 212 -8.56 -9.98 -4.44
CA GLY A 212 -8.96 -9.63 -5.81
C GLY A 212 -10.47 -9.57 -5.98
N GLU A 213 -11.20 -9.32 -4.90
CA GLU A 213 -12.67 -9.32 -4.83
C GLU A 213 -13.24 -7.92 -4.63
N GLU A 214 -12.38 -6.90 -4.50
CA GLU A 214 -12.81 -5.51 -4.38
C GLU A 214 -13.53 -5.05 -5.66
N PRO A 215 -14.77 -4.52 -5.53
CA PRO A 215 -15.47 -3.93 -6.66
C PRO A 215 -14.65 -2.81 -7.32
N ARG A 216 -14.75 -2.70 -8.65
CA ARG A 216 -14.12 -1.63 -9.45
C ARG A 216 -12.58 -1.59 -9.37
N MET A 217 -11.91 -2.72 -9.14
CA MET A 217 -10.46 -2.82 -9.34
C MET A 217 -10.10 -2.55 -10.81
N GLU A 218 -9.23 -1.57 -11.03
CA GLU A 218 -8.74 -1.16 -12.34
C GLU A 218 -7.37 -1.78 -12.66
N GLY A 219 -6.85 -1.57 -13.88
CA GLY A 219 -5.55 -2.10 -14.30
C GLY A 219 -4.41 -1.73 -13.33
N ALA A 220 -4.44 -0.52 -12.75
CA ALA A 220 -3.49 -0.07 -11.75
C ALA A 220 -3.55 -0.87 -10.43
N ASP A 221 -4.74 -1.25 -9.99
CA ASP A 221 -4.93 -2.06 -8.77
C ASP A 221 -4.42 -3.47 -8.96
N TRP A 222 -4.80 -4.09 -10.08
CA TRP A 222 -4.36 -5.44 -10.41
C TRP A 222 -2.83 -5.50 -10.57
N LEU A 223 -2.22 -4.45 -11.13
CA LEU A 223 -0.78 -4.31 -11.21
C LEU A 223 -0.16 -4.20 -9.80
N ALA A 224 -0.71 -3.34 -8.95
CA ALA A 224 -0.23 -3.14 -7.57
C ALA A 224 -0.32 -4.43 -6.76
N LEU A 225 -1.48 -5.10 -6.79
CA LEU A 225 -1.71 -6.42 -6.19
C LEU A 225 -0.74 -7.47 -6.72
N GLY A 226 -0.57 -7.56 -8.04
CA GLY A 226 0.36 -8.49 -8.67
C GLY A 226 1.80 -8.28 -8.21
N ARG A 227 2.26 -7.03 -8.12
CA ARG A 227 3.59 -6.71 -7.60
C ARG A 227 3.73 -7.05 -6.12
N HIS A 228 2.71 -6.73 -5.32
CA HIS A 228 2.70 -7.05 -3.89
C HIS A 228 2.82 -8.56 -3.65
N LEU A 229 1.96 -9.37 -4.29
CA LEU A 229 1.95 -10.83 -4.16
C LEU A 229 3.24 -11.48 -4.66
N LEU A 230 3.83 -10.97 -5.75
CA LEU A 230 5.13 -11.45 -6.23
C LEU A 230 6.26 -11.18 -5.23
N ARG A 231 6.28 -10.01 -4.59
CA ARG A 231 7.26 -9.69 -3.54
C ARG A 231 7.07 -10.56 -2.30
N ALA A 232 5.82 -10.86 -1.95
CA ALA A 232 5.45 -11.77 -0.86
C ALA A 232 5.67 -13.26 -1.19
N GLY A 233 6.25 -13.60 -2.36
CA GLY A 233 6.53 -14.99 -2.75
C GLY A 233 5.31 -15.78 -3.27
N ARG A 234 4.10 -15.20 -3.25
CA ARG A 234 2.86 -15.78 -3.79
C ARG A 234 2.82 -15.72 -5.31
N ARG A 235 3.70 -16.50 -5.96
CA ARG A 235 3.97 -16.42 -7.40
C ARG A 235 2.76 -16.68 -8.29
N ALA A 236 1.93 -17.67 -7.96
CA ALA A 236 0.76 -18.02 -8.75
C ALA A 236 -0.32 -16.91 -8.69
N ASP A 237 -0.61 -16.42 -7.50
CA ASP A 237 -1.56 -15.32 -7.29
C ASP A 237 -1.07 -14.03 -7.96
N GLY A 238 0.21 -13.68 -7.76
CA GLY A 238 0.81 -12.50 -8.38
C GLY A 238 0.78 -12.57 -9.91
N TRP A 239 0.98 -13.76 -10.48
CA TRP A 239 0.83 -13.97 -11.93
C TRP A 239 -0.61 -13.76 -12.39
N ARG A 240 -1.60 -14.29 -11.66
CA ARG A 240 -3.02 -14.10 -11.96
C ARG A 240 -3.42 -12.63 -11.91
N ALA A 241 -3.00 -11.90 -10.88
CA ALA A 241 -3.28 -10.48 -10.76
C ALA A 241 -2.63 -9.66 -11.89
N LEU A 242 -1.37 -9.93 -12.24
CA LEU A 242 -0.74 -9.28 -13.40
C LEU A 242 -1.44 -9.61 -14.72
N ARG A 243 -1.95 -10.85 -14.88
CA ARG A 243 -2.75 -11.21 -16.05
C ARG A 243 -4.03 -10.40 -16.14
N ARG A 244 -4.77 -10.28 -15.02
CA ARG A 244 -5.96 -9.42 -14.96
C ARG A 244 -5.63 -7.98 -15.33
N ALA A 245 -4.54 -7.42 -14.78
CA ALA A 245 -4.07 -6.08 -15.12
C ALA A 245 -3.80 -5.92 -16.63
N ALA A 246 -3.15 -6.89 -17.26
CA ALA A 246 -2.90 -6.86 -18.70
C ALA A 246 -4.18 -7.05 -19.53
N GLU A 247 -5.12 -7.88 -19.08
CA GLU A 247 -6.38 -8.17 -19.77
C GLU A 247 -7.31 -6.95 -19.84
N VAL A 248 -7.31 -6.10 -18.80
CA VAL A 248 -7.99 -4.78 -18.79
C VAL A 248 -7.55 -3.96 -20.00
N ALA A 249 -6.24 -3.96 -20.30
CA ALA A 249 -5.64 -3.21 -21.41
C ALA A 249 -6.07 -1.74 -21.46
N ASP A 250 -5.98 -1.10 -20.30
CA ASP A 250 -6.24 0.33 -20.12
C ASP A 250 -4.98 1.00 -19.55
N GLY A 251 -4.40 1.88 -20.36
CA GLY A 251 -3.27 2.74 -20.01
C GLY A 251 -1.96 2.07 -19.58
N PRO A 252 -1.07 2.86 -18.93
CA PRO A 252 0.32 2.45 -18.63
C PRO A 252 0.43 1.27 -17.67
N ALA A 253 -0.54 1.12 -16.75
CA ALA A 253 -0.52 0.04 -15.77
C ALA A 253 -0.67 -1.33 -16.44
N SER A 254 -1.58 -1.43 -17.41
CA SER A 254 -1.83 -2.65 -18.19
C SER A 254 -0.61 -3.00 -19.05
N ALA A 255 0.01 -1.99 -19.67
CA ALA A 255 1.25 -2.15 -20.42
C ALA A 255 2.39 -2.68 -19.54
N LEU A 256 2.61 -2.07 -18.37
CA LEU A 256 3.64 -2.50 -17.43
C LEU A 256 3.39 -3.94 -16.91
N ALA A 257 2.13 -4.31 -16.64
CA ALA A 257 1.78 -5.68 -16.29
C ALA A 257 2.16 -6.68 -17.39
N GLY A 258 1.86 -6.36 -18.64
CA GLY A 258 2.27 -7.12 -19.82
C GLY A 258 3.79 -7.30 -19.92
N VAL A 259 4.56 -6.24 -19.69
CA VAL A 259 6.03 -6.29 -19.68
C VAL A 259 6.55 -7.20 -18.56
N LEU A 260 5.96 -7.15 -17.36
CA LEU A 260 6.35 -8.01 -16.25
C LEU A 260 6.05 -9.49 -16.52
N LEU A 261 4.88 -9.80 -17.10
CA LEU A 261 4.52 -11.15 -17.53
C LEU A 261 5.46 -11.66 -18.61
N ALA A 262 5.76 -10.85 -19.63
CA ALA A 262 6.68 -11.22 -20.70
C ALA A 262 8.08 -11.57 -20.17
N ARG A 263 8.62 -10.79 -19.22
CA ARG A 263 9.89 -11.12 -18.53
C ARG A 263 9.81 -12.44 -17.77
N GLY A 264 8.67 -12.71 -17.14
CA GLY A 264 8.41 -13.99 -16.49
C GLY A 264 8.40 -15.18 -17.46
N LEU A 265 7.75 -15.03 -18.62
CA LEU A 265 7.73 -16.04 -19.68
C LEU A 265 9.12 -16.28 -20.27
N GLN A 266 9.93 -15.22 -20.44
CA GLN A 266 11.33 -15.35 -20.87
C GLN A 266 12.15 -16.19 -19.87
N ARG A 267 12.01 -15.94 -18.56
CA ARG A 267 12.69 -16.74 -17.52
C ARG A 267 12.27 -18.21 -17.53
N ARG A 268 11.03 -18.50 -17.96
CA ARG A 268 10.52 -19.87 -18.17
C ARG A 268 10.88 -20.46 -19.53
N ARG A 269 11.77 -19.82 -20.31
CA ARG A 269 12.17 -20.23 -21.66
C ARG A 269 11.01 -20.29 -22.66
N GLN A 270 10.01 -19.41 -22.52
CA GLN A 270 8.85 -19.30 -23.42
C GLN A 270 8.82 -17.95 -24.17
N PRO A 271 9.84 -17.61 -24.97
CA PRO A 271 9.92 -16.30 -25.64
C PRO A 271 8.85 -16.12 -26.72
N ALA A 272 8.36 -17.18 -27.35
CA ALA A 272 7.27 -17.10 -28.32
C ALA A 272 5.93 -16.71 -27.65
N ALA A 273 5.65 -17.22 -26.45
CA ALA A 273 4.48 -16.82 -25.68
C ALA A 273 4.58 -15.37 -25.20
N ALA A 274 5.79 -14.94 -24.79
CA ALA A 274 6.05 -13.56 -24.43
C ALA A 274 5.81 -12.60 -25.60
N GLU A 275 6.20 -13.00 -26.82
CA GLU A 275 5.98 -12.20 -28.02
C GLU A 275 4.49 -12.05 -28.29
N ARG A 276 3.74 -13.16 -28.29
CA ARG A 276 2.29 -13.13 -28.55
C ARG A 276 1.56 -12.21 -27.58
N LEU A 277 1.92 -12.29 -26.29
CA LEU A 277 1.37 -11.42 -25.26
C LEU A 277 1.67 -9.94 -25.55
N LEU A 278 2.93 -9.60 -25.80
CA LEU A 278 3.33 -8.21 -26.06
C LEU A 278 2.73 -7.68 -27.37
N ALA A 279 2.65 -8.50 -28.41
CA ALA A 279 2.04 -8.12 -29.68
C ALA A 279 0.55 -7.82 -29.52
N ALA A 280 -0.19 -8.69 -28.83
CA ALA A 280 -1.63 -8.49 -28.56
C ALA A 280 -1.87 -7.23 -27.72
N LEU A 281 -1.06 -6.98 -26.71
CA LEU A 281 -1.17 -5.76 -25.90
C LEU A 281 -0.80 -4.51 -26.68
N GLN A 282 0.29 -4.53 -27.46
CA GLN A 282 0.70 -3.37 -28.26
C GLN A 282 -0.37 -3.01 -29.31
N HIS A 283 -1.08 -3.99 -29.84
CA HIS A 283 -2.21 -3.73 -30.73
C HIS A 283 -3.37 -3.01 -30.02
N ARG A 284 -3.69 -3.42 -28.79
CA ARG A 284 -4.75 -2.78 -27.97
C ARG A 284 -4.32 -1.43 -27.37
N LEU A 285 -3.02 -1.24 -27.16
CA LEU A 285 -2.41 -0.07 -26.52
C LEU A 285 -1.29 0.51 -27.40
N PRO A 286 -1.60 1.05 -28.60
CA PRO A 286 -0.58 1.49 -29.56
C PRO A 286 0.25 2.68 -29.06
N GLY A 287 -0.30 3.53 -28.17
CA GLY A 287 0.42 4.65 -27.56
C GLY A 287 1.37 4.26 -26.44
N GLU A 288 1.29 3.02 -25.93
CA GLU A 288 2.11 2.56 -24.80
C GLU A 288 3.49 2.08 -25.27
N THR A 289 4.37 3.05 -25.47
CA THR A 289 5.75 2.86 -26.01
C THR A 289 6.61 1.87 -25.22
N SER A 290 6.30 1.63 -23.94
CA SER A 290 6.99 0.63 -23.11
C SER A 290 6.82 -0.81 -23.65
N LEU A 291 5.68 -1.11 -24.29
CA LEU A 291 5.41 -2.40 -24.93
C LEU A 291 6.30 -2.59 -26.16
N ALA A 292 6.44 -1.56 -26.99
CA ALA A 292 7.29 -1.60 -28.19
C ALA A 292 8.76 -1.83 -27.80
N VAL A 293 9.26 -1.14 -26.78
CA VAL A 293 10.63 -1.36 -26.26
C VAL A 293 10.82 -2.80 -25.77
N ALA A 294 9.88 -3.31 -24.98
CA ALA A 294 9.95 -4.68 -24.47
C ALA A 294 9.91 -5.72 -25.59
N ARG A 295 9.02 -5.54 -26.57
CA ARG A 295 8.85 -6.44 -27.72
C ARG A 295 10.06 -6.42 -28.64
N ALA A 296 10.62 -5.25 -28.94
CA ALA A 296 11.84 -5.12 -29.73
C ALA A 296 13.04 -5.83 -29.08
N ARG A 297 13.23 -5.68 -27.76
CA ARG A 297 14.27 -6.41 -27.01
C ARG A 297 14.08 -7.92 -27.06
N LEU A 298 12.85 -8.39 -26.91
CA LEU A 298 12.52 -9.81 -26.99
C LEU A 298 12.82 -10.38 -28.38
N LEU A 299 12.36 -9.69 -29.43
CA LEU A 299 12.58 -10.08 -30.82
C LEU A 299 14.07 -10.14 -31.17
N GLU A 300 14.84 -9.13 -30.77
CA GLU A 300 16.27 -9.06 -31.06
C GLU A 300 17.08 -10.09 -30.27
N TRP A 301 16.88 -10.16 -28.95
CA TRP A 301 17.79 -10.87 -28.05
C TRP A 301 17.38 -12.32 -27.80
N SER A 302 16.08 -12.59 -27.66
CA SER A 302 15.59 -13.94 -27.37
C SER A 302 15.19 -14.69 -28.63
N LEU A 303 14.50 -14.03 -29.58
CA LEU A 303 14.00 -14.68 -30.80
C LEU A 303 14.94 -14.55 -32.00
N ARG A 304 15.98 -13.73 -31.90
CA ARG A 304 16.97 -13.49 -32.97
C ARG A 304 16.35 -13.02 -34.30
N ARG A 305 15.31 -12.18 -34.21
CA ARG A 305 14.58 -11.57 -35.35
C ARG A 305 14.82 -10.06 -35.40
N PRO A 306 16.02 -9.59 -35.80
CA PRO A 306 16.35 -8.16 -35.82
C PRO A 306 15.51 -7.35 -36.82
N ALA A 307 15.06 -7.95 -37.92
CA ALA A 307 14.17 -7.28 -38.89
C ALA A 307 12.80 -6.97 -38.27
N ALA A 308 12.17 -7.96 -37.64
CA ALA A 308 10.91 -7.74 -36.91
C ALA A 308 11.09 -6.76 -35.74
N ALA A 309 12.23 -6.79 -35.04
CA ALA A 309 12.53 -5.80 -34.01
C ALA A 309 12.61 -4.37 -34.58
N HIS A 310 13.19 -4.22 -35.76
CA HIS A 310 13.26 -2.93 -36.47
C HIS A 310 11.87 -2.45 -36.88
N GLU A 311 11.03 -3.31 -37.47
CA GLU A 311 9.64 -2.99 -37.82
C GLU A 311 8.85 -2.47 -36.62
N VAL A 312 8.95 -3.15 -35.47
CA VAL A 312 8.28 -2.72 -34.23
C VAL A 312 8.75 -1.35 -33.76
N VAL A 313 10.06 -1.10 -33.77
CA VAL A 313 10.64 0.19 -33.34
C VAL A 313 10.23 1.30 -34.30
N SER A 314 10.30 1.07 -35.61
CA SER A 314 9.95 2.07 -36.62
C SER A 314 8.46 2.41 -36.58
N ALA A 315 7.58 1.41 -36.44
CA ALA A 315 6.15 1.65 -36.24
C ALA A 315 5.87 2.43 -34.95
N ALA A 316 6.57 2.12 -33.85
CA ALA A 316 6.40 2.82 -32.59
C ALA A 316 6.87 4.29 -32.65
N LEU A 317 7.92 4.59 -33.42
CA LEU A 317 8.40 5.97 -33.60
C LEU A 317 7.41 6.83 -34.40
N LEU A 318 6.65 6.24 -35.33
CA LEU A 318 5.59 6.95 -36.06
C LEU A 318 4.37 7.25 -35.18
N ALA A 319 4.11 6.42 -34.17
CA ALA A 319 2.97 6.53 -33.27
C ALA A 319 3.33 7.11 -31.89
N VAL A 320 4.59 7.52 -31.68
CA VAL A 320 5.11 7.96 -30.38
C VAL A 320 4.44 9.29 -29.99
N PRO A 321 3.83 9.40 -28.80
CA PRO A 321 3.38 10.68 -28.29
C PRO A 321 4.56 11.61 -28.00
N SER A 322 4.41 12.91 -28.30
CA SER A 322 5.37 13.95 -27.92
C SER A 322 5.69 13.87 -26.43
N GLY A 323 6.97 13.75 -26.08
CA GLY A 323 7.42 13.67 -24.69
C GLY A 323 7.46 12.26 -24.09
N SER A 324 7.30 11.18 -24.88
CA SER A 324 7.49 9.81 -24.38
C SER A 324 8.89 9.63 -23.75
N PRO A 325 9.00 9.06 -22.52
CA PRO A 325 10.28 8.78 -21.89
C PRO A 325 11.11 7.73 -22.63
N HIS A 326 10.52 7.05 -23.61
CA HIS A 326 11.13 5.99 -24.40
C HIS A 326 11.58 6.43 -25.79
N LEU A 327 11.32 7.67 -26.21
CA LEU A 327 11.66 8.18 -27.55
C LEU A 327 13.15 7.99 -27.86
N ALA A 328 14.04 8.53 -27.03
CA ALA A 328 15.48 8.45 -27.23
C ALA A 328 16.00 6.99 -27.23
N ASP A 329 15.36 6.09 -26.47
CA ASP A 329 15.70 4.67 -26.48
C ASP A 329 15.29 4.00 -27.80
N LEU A 330 14.09 4.31 -28.31
CA LEU A 330 13.60 3.82 -29.59
C LEU A 330 14.46 4.31 -30.77
N GLU A 331 14.82 5.60 -30.80
CA GLU A 331 15.68 6.17 -31.85
C GLU A 331 17.05 5.50 -31.90
N ARG A 332 17.73 5.38 -30.75
CA ARG A 332 19.02 4.68 -30.66
C ARG A 332 18.90 3.22 -31.11
N ARG A 333 17.80 2.55 -30.76
CA ARG A 333 17.56 1.16 -31.19
C ARG A 333 17.35 1.06 -32.70
N ARG A 334 16.61 2.00 -33.32
CA ARG A 334 16.37 2.03 -34.76
C ARG A 334 17.69 2.11 -35.53
N VAL A 335 18.50 3.12 -35.25
CA VAL A 335 19.81 3.34 -35.90
C VAL A 335 20.71 2.10 -35.75
N ARG A 336 20.80 1.55 -34.53
CA ARG A 336 21.60 0.35 -34.26
C ARG A 336 21.08 -0.88 -35.04
N LEU A 337 19.77 -1.06 -35.16
CA LEU A 337 19.17 -2.17 -35.90
C LEU A 337 19.36 -2.01 -37.43
N GLU A 338 19.22 -0.80 -37.96
CA GLU A 338 19.51 -0.47 -39.37
C GLU A 338 20.97 -0.83 -39.73
N LEU A 339 21.93 -0.38 -38.92
CA LEU A 339 23.35 -0.71 -39.09
C LEU A 339 23.61 -2.23 -39.02
N ARG A 340 22.94 -2.93 -38.11
CA ARG A 340 23.06 -4.40 -37.97
C ARG A 340 22.51 -5.13 -39.20
N LEU A 341 21.36 -4.69 -39.72
CA LEU A 341 20.74 -5.28 -40.91
C LEU A 341 21.58 -5.03 -42.16
N ALA A 342 22.12 -3.82 -42.33
CA ALA A 342 23.03 -3.48 -43.44
C ALA A 342 24.33 -4.28 -43.42
N ARG A 343 24.89 -4.58 -42.24
CA ARG A 343 26.06 -5.46 -42.11
C ARG A 343 25.74 -6.92 -42.44
N SER A 344 24.53 -7.38 -42.10
CA SER A 344 24.09 -8.74 -42.39
C SER A 344 23.80 -8.98 -43.87
N SER A 345 23.32 -7.96 -44.60
CA SER A 345 23.10 -8.04 -46.05
C SER A 345 24.39 -7.99 -46.86
N ARG A 346 25.45 -7.34 -46.33
CA ARG A 346 26.79 -7.27 -46.95
C ARG A 346 27.68 -8.50 -46.72
N ARG A 347 27.30 -9.44 -45.84
CA ARG A 347 28.04 -10.70 -45.68
C ARG A 347 27.72 -11.64 -46.86
N PRO A 348 28.69 -12.03 -47.70
CA PRO A 348 28.44 -12.97 -48.78
C PRO A 348 27.93 -14.29 -48.19
N ARG A 349 26.85 -14.85 -48.77
CA ARG A 349 26.43 -16.23 -48.48
C ARG A 349 27.65 -17.12 -48.78
N ARG A 350 28.13 -17.89 -47.79
CA ARG A 350 29.14 -18.93 -48.06
C ARG A 350 28.60 -19.78 -49.21
N PRO A 351 29.34 -19.95 -50.32
CA PRO A 351 28.89 -20.86 -51.37
C PRO A 351 28.72 -22.23 -50.72
N ALA A 352 27.56 -22.87 -50.97
CA ALA A 352 27.40 -24.29 -50.67
C ALA A 352 28.62 -24.99 -51.29
N GLN A 353 29.33 -25.79 -50.51
CA GLN A 353 30.35 -26.68 -51.05
C GLN A 353 29.66 -27.52 -52.13
N ARG A 354 29.87 -27.14 -53.39
CA ARG A 354 29.71 -28.03 -54.52
C ARG A 354 30.81 -29.06 -54.32
N GLU A 355 30.46 -30.22 -53.80
CA GLU A 355 31.25 -31.41 -54.07
C GLU A 355 31.32 -31.55 -55.58
N LEU A 356 32.54 -31.37 -56.09
CA LEU A 356 32.91 -31.60 -57.47
C LEU A 356 32.70 -33.09 -57.77
N PHE A 357 31.99 -33.34 -58.87
CA PHE A 357 31.87 -34.60 -59.61
C PHE A 357 33.26 -35.12 -60.12
N PRO A 358 33.35 -36.07 -61.07
CA PRO A 358 33.28 -37.55 -60.98
C PRO A 358 34.56 -38.23 -61.58
N GLY A 359 34.64 -39.58 -61.56
CA GLY A 359 35.64 -40.42 -62.26
C GLY A 359 36.77 -40.89 -61.33
N TRP A 360 37.06 -42.18 -61.19
CA TRP A 360 37.11 -43.28 -62.16
C TRP A 360 36.52 -44.58 -61.61
#